data_AF-A0AAW0PAN5-F1
#
_entry.id   AF-A0AAW0PAN5-F1
#
_cell.length_a   1.000
_cell.length_b   1.000
_cell.length_c   1.000
_cell.angle_alpha   90.00
_cell.angle_beta   90.00
_cell.angle_gamma   90.00
#
_symmetry.space_group_name_H-M   'P 1'
#
loop_
_entity.id
_entity.type
_entity.pdbx_description
1 polymer ?
#
loop_
_entity_poly.entity_id
_entity_poly.type
_entity_poly.pdbx_seq_one_letter_code
_entity_poly.pdbx_strand_id
1 'polypeptide(L)'
;MFFLPLSLPPLPDPCQSVTVPQTCAVCSGVPAVGSCSVSCGSGFQSRRVDCVHLRTGRTLAQQHCAWIQRPPTWQPCSNNNCSGKSQGECRDSSQYCSVILRLRLCHSPTYKHTCCQTCSQDLVST
;
A
#
# COMPACT_ATOMS: atom_id res chain seq x y z
N MET A 1 10.14 -29.08 -30.85
CA MET A 1 10.49 -27.78 -30.24
C MET A 1 10.46 -27.94 -28.73
N PHE A 2 11.63 -28.16 -28.10
CA PHE A 2 11.77 -28.19 -26.65
C PHE A 2 12.16 -26.77 -26.20
N PHE A 3 11.27 -26.10 -25.47
CA PHE A 3 11.59 -24.85 -24.79
C PHE A 3 12.45 -25.20 -23.56
N LEU A 4 13.76 -24.95 -23.60
CA LEU A 4 14.55 -24.95 -22.36
C LEU A 4 14.11 -23.74 -21.52
N PRO A 5 13.87 -23.92 -20.21
CA PRO A 5 13.65 -22.78 -19.32
C PRO A 5 14.96 -21.99 -19.27
N LEU A 6 14.90 -20.65 -19.42
CA LEU A 6 16.05 -19.79 -19.17
C LEU A 6 16.41 -19.90 -17.68
N SER A 7 17.33 -20.81 -17.36
CA SER A 7 18.00 -20.88 -16.07
C SER A 7 18.75 -19.56 -15.85
N LEU A 8 18.19 -18.67 -15.04
CA LEU A 8 18.85 -17.43 -14.67
C LEU A 8 20.19 -17.78 -14.00
N PRO A 9 21.34 -17.27 -14.46
CA PRO A 9 22.62 -17.55 -13.84
C PRO A 9 22.60 -17.07 -12.37
N PRO A 10 23.22 -17.80 -11.43
CA PRO A 10 23.31 -17.36 -10.05
C PRO A 10 24.05 -16.01 -9.99
N LEU A 11 23.48 -15.03 -9.29
CA LEU A 11 24.16 -13.75 -9.08
C LEU A 11 25.49 -13.99 -8.35
N PRO A 12 26.56 -13.25 -8.70
CA PRO A 12 27.87 -13.43 -8.07
C PRO A 12 27.78 -13.20 -6.55
N ASP A 13 28.23 -14.16 -5.76
CA ASP A 13 28.24 -14.10 -4.31
C ASP A 13 29.21 -13.01 -3.82
N PRO A 14 28.72 -11.90 -3.25
CA PRO A 14 29.60 -10.81 -2.82
C PRO A 14 30.51 -11.22 -1.63
N CYS A 15 30.20 -12.33 -0.94
CA CYS A 15 30.97 -12.84 0.19
C CYS A 15 32.28 -13.57 -0.18
N GLN A 16 32.61 -13.74 -1.46
CA GLN A 16 33.79 -14.50 -1.89
C GLN A 16 35.06 -13.62 -2.05
N SER A 17 34.93 -12.29 -2.01
CA SER A 17 36.06 -11.37 -2.17
C SER A 17 36.86 -11.19 -0.86
N VAL A 18 37.98 -11.92 -0.75
CA VAL A 18 38.91 -11.87 0.40
C VAL A 18 39.55 -10.47 0.58
N THR A 19 39.66 -9.70 -0.50
CA THR A 19 40.24 -8.35 -0.51
C THR A 19 39.35 -7.29 0.17
N VAL A 20 38.05 -7.55 0.32
CA VAL A 20 37.08 -6.59 0.90
C VAL A 20 36.09 -7.34 1.81
N PRO A 21 36.42 -7.60 3.08
CA PRO A 21 35.53 -8.34 4.00
C PRO A 21 34.18 -7.64 4.28
N GLN A 22 34.04 -6.37 3.87
CA GLN A 22 32.82 -5.57 4.01
C GLN A 22 31.75 -5.89 2.95
N THR A 23 32.07 -6.66 1.91
CA THR A 23 31.11 -7.08 0.86
C THR A 23 30.10 -8.11 1.35
N CYS A 24 30.33 -8.69 2.53
CA CYS A 24 29.39 -9.61 3.17
C CYS A 24 28.20 -8.91 3.83
N ALA A 25 28.16 -7.58 3.85
CA ALA A 25 27.01 -6.81 4.35
C ALA A 25 26.00 -6.57 3.22
N VAL A 26 24.71 -6.67 3.53
CA VAL A 26 23.63 -6.31 2.61
C VAL A 26 22.56 -5.52 3.34
N CYS A 27 21.97 -4.53 2.67
CA CYS A 27 20.80 -3.83 3.17
C CYS A 27 19.55 -4.66 2.90
N SER A 28 18.94 -5.22 3.95
CA SER A 28 17.68 -5.94 3.84
C SER A 28 16.52 -5.08 4.37
N GLY A 29 15.40 -5.08 3.66
CA GLY A 29 14.17 -4.45 4.13
C GLY A 29 13.55 -5.30 5.22
N VAL A 30 13.40 -4.76 6.42
CA VAL A 30 12.69 -5.44 7.51
C VAL A 30 11.19 -5.28 7.27
N PRO A 31 10.39 -6.35 7.42
CA PRO A 31 8.94 -6.23 7.36
C PRO A 31 8.48 -5.17 8.37
N ALA A 32 7.79 -4.16 7.86
CA ALA A 32 7.36 -3.02 8.66
C ALA A 32 6.23 -3.45 9.62
N VAL A 33 6.47 -3.35 10.92
CA VAL A 33 5.41 -3.48 11.94
C VAL A 33 4.67 -2.15 12.02
N GLY A 34 3.71 -1.93 11.12
CA GLY A 34 2.99 -0.65 11.06
C GLY A 34 1.80 -0.66 10.11
N SER A 35 1.01 0.42 10.16
CA SER A 35 -0.14 0.63 9.30
C SER A 35 0.31 1.16 7.93
N CYS A 36 -0.31 0.65 6.87
CA CYS A 36 -0.20 1.22 5.53
C CYS A 36 -0.61 2.71 5.56
N SER A 37 0.02 3.59 4.77
CA SER A 37 -0.36 5.03 4.72
C SER A 37 -1.83 5.23 4.37
N VAL A 38 -2.46 4.22 3.76
CA VAL A 38 -3.90 4.21 3.51
C VAL A 38 -4.59 3.23 4.45
N SER A 39 -5.74 3.64 4.94
CA SER A 39 -6.63 2.78 5.73
C SER A 39 -7.37 1.75 4.86
N CYS A 40 -7.41 1.96 3.54
CA CYS A 40 -8.07 1.10 2.57
C CYS A 40 -7.39 1.25 1.19
N GLY A 41 -7.21 0.16 0.45
CA GLY A 41 -6.72 0.17 -0.94
C GLY A 41 -5.20 0.08 -1.06
N SER A 42 -4.66 0.52 -2.19
CA SER A 42 -3.22 0.56 -2.46
C SER A 42 -2.61 1.84 -1.88
N GLY A 43 -1.60 1.69 -1.04
CA GLY A 43 -0.81 2.80 -0.53
C GLY A 43 0.65 2.40 -0.39
N PHE A 44 1.36 3.19 0.41
CA PHE A 44 2.78 2.98 0.68
C PHE A 44 3.01 2.86 2.18
N GLN A 45 3.95 2.02 2.55
CA GLN A 45 4.37 1.85 3.93
C GLN A 45 5.87 2.09 4.01
N SER A 46 6.28 2.88 5.00
CA SER A 46 7.67 3.03 5.37
C SER A 46 8.13 1.77 6.10
N ARG A 47 9.20 1.14 5.61
CA ARG A 47 9.86 0.02 6.25
C ARG A 47 11.26 0.40 6.69
N ARG A 48 11.71 -0.19 7.79
CA ARG A 48 13.10 -0.04 8.21
C ARG A 48 13.99 -0.88 7.29
N VAL A 49 15.15 -0.35 6.95
CA VAL A 49 16.20 -1.10 6.25
C VAL A 49 17.29 -1.36 7.27
N ASP A 50 17.67 -2.62 7.44
CA ASP A 50 18.75 -3.02 8.34
C ASP A 50 19.92 -3.60 7.55
N CYS A 51 21.12 -3.30 8.01
CA CYS A 51 22.35 -3.88 7.48
C CYS A 51 22.50 -5.28 8.09
N VAL A 52 22.52 -6.33 7.27
CA VAL A 52 22.67 -7.71 7.75
C VAL A 52 23.83 -8.39 7.06
N HIS A 53 24.49 -9.30 7.77
CA HIS A 53 25.56 -10.11 7.21
C HIS A 53 24.98 -11.26 6.39
N LEU A 54 25.27 -11.30 5.08
CA LEU A 54 24.72 -12.24 4.09
C LEU A 54 24.83 -13.72 4.50
N ARG A 55 25.91 -14.11 5.18
CA ARG A 55 26.13 -15.52 5.60
C ARG A 55 25.53 -15.87 6.95
N THR A 56 25.46 -14.92 7.88
CA THR A 56 25.09 -15.20 9.27
C THR A 56 23.73 -14.62 9.65
N GLY A 57 23.14 -13.79 8.78
CA GLY A 57 21.87 -13.09 9.03
C GLY A 57 21.93 -12.06 10.16
N ARG A 58 23.12 -11.83 10.75
CA ARG A 58 23.27 -10.94 11.91
C ARG A 58 23.16 -9.48 11.49
N THR A 59 22.40 -8.70 12.24
CA THR A 59 22.34 -7.25 12.07
C THR A 59 23.69 -6.62 12.41
N LEU A 60 24.23 -5.86 11.47
CA LEU A 60 25.48 -5.11 11.59
C LEU A 60 25.17 -3.62 11.80
N ALA A 61 26.18 -2.86 12.24
CA ALA A 61 26.08 -1.42 12.30
C ALA A 61 25.86 -0.82 10.89
N GLN A 62 25.02 0.20 10.78
CA GLN A 62 24.66 0.83 9.51
C GLN A 62 25.86 1.34 8.71
N GLN A 63 26.96 1.69 9.41
CA GLN A 63 28.25 2.12 8.86
C GLN A 63 28.85 1.09 7.89
N HIS A 64 28.65 -0.21 8.14
CA HIS A 64 29.13 -1.28 7.27
C HIS A 64 28.39 -1.34 5.93
N CYS A 65 27.17 -0.79 5.88
CA CYS A 65 26.39 -0.64 4.67
C CYS A 65 26.36 0.81 4.15
N ALA A 66 27.24 1.69 4.62
CA ALA A 66 27.28 3.10 4.19
C ALA A 66 27.56 3.24 2.68
N TRP A 67 28.37 2.33 2.14
CA TRP A 67 28.79 2.27 0.74
C TRP A 67 27.83 1.47 -0.15
N ILE A 68 26.80 0.85 0.44
CA ILE A 68 25.88 -0.06 -0.25
C ILE A 68 24.62 0.73 -0.62
N GLN A 69 24.15 0.53 -1.85
CA GLN A 69 22.88 1.09 -2.30
C GLN A 69 21.74 0.66 -1.37
N ARG A 70 21.14 1.62 -0.67
CA ARG A 70 20.01 1.33 0.22
C ARG A 70 18.77 1.06 -0.63
N PRO A 71 18.07 -0.07 -0.42
CA PRO A 71 16.79 -0.28 -1.04
C PRO A 71 15.80 0.80 -0.60
N PRO A 72 14.74 1.04 -1.39
CA PRO A 72 13.72 2.00 -1.02
C PRO A 72 13.11 1.63 0.34
N THR A 73 13.10 2.63 1.21
CA THR A 73 12.43 2.63 2.52
C THR A 73 10.91 2.59 2.35
N TRP A 74 10.40 2.87 1.16
CA TRP A 74 8.98 2.83 0.83
C TRP A 74 8.67 1.54 0.07
N GLN A 75 7.70 0.79 0.58
CA GLN A 75 7.17 -0.40 -0.09
C GLN A 75 5.68 -0.21 -0.35
N PRO A 76 5.16 -0.64 -1.53
CA PRO A 76 3.73 -0.68 -1.75
C PRO A 76 3.06 -1.64 -0.76
N CYS A 77 1.95 -1.21 -0.18
CA CYS A 77 1.10 -2.00 0.68
C CYS A 77 -0.35 -1.95 0.17
N SER A 78 -1.05 -3.07 0.25
CA SER A 78 -2.48 -3.14 -0.06
C SER A 78 -3.22 -3.50 1.21
N ASN A 79 -4.03 -2.57 1.70
CA ASN A 79 -4.92 -2.84 2.82
C ASN A 79 -6.24 -3.36 2.27
N ASN A 80 -6.50 -4.66 2.49
CA ASN A 80 -7.72 -5.34 2.10
C ASN A 80 -8.90 -5.03 3.03
N ASN A 81 -8.68 -4.28 4.10
CA ASN A 81 -9.75 -3.80 4.99
C ASN A 81 -10.46 -2.55 4.46
N CYS A 82 -10.51 -2.43 3.13
CA CYS A 82 -11.66 -1.81 2.49
C CYS A 82 -12.87 -2.68 2.86
N SER A 83 -13.49 -2.47 4.01
CA SER A 83 -14.95 -2.45 3.96
C SER A 83 -15.23 -1.49 2.81
N GLY A 84 -15.65 -2.05 1.68
CA GLY A 84 -16.18 -1.22 0.64
C GLY A 84 -17.11 -0.25 1.37
N LYS A 85 -17.11 1.01 0.99
CA LYS A 85 -18.41 1.66 0.99
C LYS A 85 -19.27 0.91 -0.04
N SER A 86 -19.62 -0.35 0.27
CA SER A 86 -20.87 -0.93 -0.15
C SER A 86 -21.87 0.07 0.38
N GLN A 87 -22.50 0.76 -0.57
CA GLN A 87 -23.87 1.20 -0.45
C GLN A 87 -24.61 0.31 0.55
N GLY A 88 -24.77 0.77 1.78
CA GLY A 88 -25.18 -0.10 2.87
C GLY A 88 -25.42 0.61 4.17
N GLU A 89 -24.79 1.77 4.41
CA GLU A 89 -25.25 2.69 5.46
C GLU A 89 -25.10 4.13 4.97
N CYS A 90 -25.77 4.43 3.86
CA CYS A 90 -25.97 5.83 3.51
C CYS A 90 -27.04 6.39 4.45
N ARG A 91 -26.79 7.51 5.13
CA ARG A 91 -27.75 8.18 6.00
C ARG A 91 -27.79 9.66 5.63
N ASP A 92 -28.98 10.24 5.65
CA ASP A 92 -29.15 11.66 5.37
C ASP A 92 -28.35 12.50 6.38
N SER A 93 -27.51 13.40 5.87
CA SER A 93 -26.64 14.27 6.67
C SER A 93 -27.29 15.62 6.98
N SER A 94 -28.48 15.89 6.45
CA SER A 94 -29.17 17.18 6.59
C SER A 94 -30.65 17.00 6.91
N GLN A 95 -31.20 17.88 7.75
CA GLN A 95 -32.64 17.94 8.01
C GLN A 95 -33.45 18.44 6.81
N TYR A 96 -32.80 19.08 5.83
CA TYR A 96 -33.44 19.62 4.64
C TYR A 96 -33.61 18.58 3.52
N CYS A 97 -33.27 17.31 3.76
CA CYS A 97 -33.34 16.28 2.73
C CYS A 97 -34.77 16.10 2.16
N SER A 98 -35.80 16.20 3.00
CA SER A 98 -37.21 16.20 2.56
C SER A 98 -37.58 17.39 1.66
N VAL A 99 -36.95 18.54 1.87
CA VAL A 99 -37.12 19.75 1.04
C VAL A 99 -36.39 19.58 -0.29
N ILE A 100 -35.17 19.02 -0.26
CA ILE A 100 -34.37 18.71 -1.46
C ILE A 100 -35.10 17.76 -2.40
N LEU A 101 -35.79 16.74 -1.87
CA LEU A 101 -36.65 15.83 -2.65
C LEU A 101 -37.80 16.57 -3.32
N ARG A 102 -38.55 17.36 -2.52
CA ARG A 102 -39.70 18.14 -3.01
C ARG A 102 -39.30 19.18 -4.07
N LEU A 103 -38.08 19.69 -4.00
CA LEU A 103 -37.52 20.63 -4.97
C LEU A 103 -36.77 19.94 -6.14
N ARG A 104 -36.78 18.60 -6.24
CA ARG A 104 -36.08 17.81 -7.28
C ARG A 104 -34.60 18.14 -7.43
N LEU A 105 -33.96 18.56 -6.34
CA LEU A 105 -32.55 18.94 -6.34
C LEU A 105 -31.59 17.72 -6.26
N CYS A 106 -32.14 16.50 -6.18
CA CYS A 106 -31.39 15.23 -6.17
C CYS A 106 -30.55 14.97 -7.43
N HIS A 107 -30.75 15.73 -8.51
CA HIS A 107 -29.88 15.70 -9.70
C HIS A 107 -28.48 16.28 -9.42
N SER A 108 -28.35 17.19 -8.46
CA SER A 108 -27.05 17.77 -8.11
C SER A 108 -26.21 16.79 -7.29
N PRO A 109 -24.93 16.58 -7.65
CA PRO A 109 -24.04 15.66 -6.94
C PRO A 109 -23.87 16.05 -5.47
N THR A 110 -23.87 17.34 -5.14
CA THR A 110 -23.74 17.85 -3.76
C THR A 110 -24.89 17.37 -2.87
N TYR A 111 -26.12 17.43 -3.38
CA TYR A 111 -27.30 16.97 -2.65
C TYR A 111 -27.41 15.44 -2.64
N LYS A 112 -26.98 14.76 -3.70
CA LYS A 112 -26.94 13.29 -3.79
C LYS A 112 -25.99 12.66 -2.76
N HIS A 113 -24.88 13.31 -2.46
CA HIS A 113 -23.96 12.89 -1.38
C HIS A 113 -24.49 13.21 0.02
N THR A 114 -25.22 14.33 0.17
CA THR A 114 -25.72 14.81 1.47
C THR A 114 -27.02 14.12 1.90
N CYS A 115 -27.90 13.80 0.95
CA CYS A 115 -29.26 13.32 1.17
C CYS A 115 -29.52 12.03 0.41
N CYS A 116 -28.68 11.02 0.63
CA CYS A 116 -28.70 9.80 -0.14
C CYS A 116 -29.84 8.83 0.19
N GLN A 117 -30.38 8.84 1.41
CA GLN A 117 -31.56 8.03 1.76
C GLN A 117 -32.83 8.66 1.21
N THR A 118 -32.91 9.99 1.25
CA THR A 118 -34.04 10.70 0.68
C THR A 118 -34.00 10.67 -0.86
N CYS A 119 -32.85 10.91 -1.49
CA CYS A 119 -32.72 10.93 -2.95
C CYS A 119 -32.68 9.53 -3.59
N SER A 120 -32.49 8.44 -2.83
CA SER A 120 -32.63 7.09 -3.38
C SER A 120 -34.07 6.75 -3.75
N GLN A 121 -35.06 7.43 -3.14
CA GLN A 121 -36.49 7.25 -3.44
C GLN A 121 -36.89 7.91 -4.78
N ASP A 122 -36.14 8.91 -5.26
CA ASP A 122 -36.40 9.60 -6.53
C ASP A 122 -35.99 8.76 -7.76
N LEU A 123 -35.11 7.77 -7.58
CA LEU A 123 -34.62 6.86 -8.64
C LEU A 123 -35.66 5.82 -9.09
N VAL A 124 -36.84 5.76 -8.46
CA VAL A 124 -37.90 4.79 -8.78
C VAL A 124 -38.92 5.35 -9.79
N SER A 125 -38.77 6.60 -10.25
CA SER A 125 -39.74 7.27 -11.15
C SER A 125 -39.18 7.58 -12.55
N THR A 126 -38.43 6.67 -13.18
CA THR A 126 -38.18 6.68 -14.63
C THR A 126 -38.60 5.35 -15.24
#